data_AF-A0A936XI73-F1
#
_entry.id   AF-A0A936XI73-F1
#
_cell.length_a   1.000
_cell.length_b   1.000
_cell.length_c   1.000
_cell.angle_alpha   90.00
_cell.angle_beta   90.00
_cell.angle_gamma   90.00
#
_symmetry.space_group_name_H-M   'P 1'
#
loop_
_entity.id
_entity.type
_entity.pdbx_description
1 polymer ?
#
loop_
_entity_poly.entity_id
_entity_poly.type
_entity_poly.pdbx_seq_one_letter_code
_entity_poly.pdbx_strand_id
1 'polypeptide(L)'
;MILIAGSGQLAAAIEQRVRASGRPVERLHPCGDDADGLDPALCRRADVLVLAADDDAGNVDLALRARRIKPSLRLVVRLFDTALASYLGETIPDVSILSMSRITAPVLAAAARRLLDDPSAPTRTTHHPHAGSHRRFKADRILLGALLCLFLLVFPSALFFSKALDLSYIDALYFVWTTVMTVGYGDISLRDASAGVKLFGMALMLAGASFIAVLFALLSDWVLSRRLDMVLGRTRERGSGHVIIVGAGNIGLSVAELLAADGKRLVIIERNTDSRNIDTLRLAGHHAIIADATHRETLELAALERAALVVAVTEVDAINLQIALHAREVNVPVIMRMASPELSALVCERGDGIAFSLIIEAAEAFARQVVCALGQVDQPRNSS
;
A
#
# COMPACT_ATOMS: atom_id res chain seq x y z
N MET A 1 -38.94 -4.77 18.54
CA MET A 1 -38.12 -3.61 18.94
C MET A 1 -36.66 -3.89 18.63
N ILE A 2 -35.93 -2.92 18.06
CA ILE A 2 -34.51 -3.06 17.70
C ILE A 2 -33.68 -2.18 18.64
N LEU A 3 -32.66 -2.77 19.25
CA LEU A 3 -31.68 -2.04 20.05
C LEU A 3 -30.41 -1.82 19.24
N ILE A 4 -29.83 -0.62 19.33
CA ILE A 4 -28.53 -0.30 18.73
C ILE A 4 -27.60 0.22 19.81
N ALA A 5 -26.45 -0.44 19.98
CA ALA A 5 -25.36 0.00 20.83
C ALA A 5 -24.25 0.65 20.01
N GLY A 6 -23.83 1.84 20.42
CA GLY A 6 -22.75 2.61 19.80
C GLY A 6 -23.07 4.10 19.73
N SER A 7 -22.08 4.92 20.10
CA SER A 7 -22.17 6.39 20.06
C SER A 7 -21.69 6.98 18.72
N GLY A 8 -20.99 6.20 17.89
CA GLY A 8 -20.37 6.68 16.65
C GLY A 8 -21.35 6.97 15.50
N GLN A 9 -20.79 7.53 14.42
CA GLN A 9 -21.53 7.89 13.20
C GLN A 9 -22.18 6.69 12.52
N LEU A 10 -21.56 5.50 12.58
CA LEU A 10 -22.17 4.28 12.04
C LEU A 10 -23.48 3.94 12.75
N ALA A 11 -23.51 3.98 14.09
CA ALA A 11 -24.73 3.71 14.84
C ALA A 11 -25.87 4.69 14.47
N ALA A 12 -25.53 5.95 14.20
CA ALA A 12 -26.47 6.95 13.70
C ALA A 12 -27.02 6.62 12.31
N ALA A 13 -26.13 6.25 11.39
CA ALA A 13 -26.51 5.89 10.04
C ALA A 13 -27.37 4.61 10.03
N ILE A 14 -27.07 3.61 10.86
CA ILE A 14 -27.89 2.40 11.03
C ILE A 14 -29.27 2.78 11.57
N GLU A 15 -29.34 3.57 12.65
CA GLU A 15 -30.59 4.02 13.25
C GLU A 15 -31.50 4.70 12.21
N GLN A 16 -30.94 5.65 11.46
CA GLN A 16 -31.67 6.37 10.41
C GLN A 16 -32.20 5.40 9.35
N ARG A 17 -31.37 4.46 8.88
CA ARG A 17 -31.75 3.51 7.83
C ARG A 17 -32.80 2.51 8.30
N VAL A 18 -32.71 2.03 9.53
CA VAL A 18 -33.68 1.10 10.11
C VAL A 18 -35.00 1.81 10.42
N ARG A 19 -34.99 3.04 10.94
CA ARG A 19 -36.22 3.83 11.14
C ARG A 19 -36.94 4.11 9.82
N ALA A 20 -36.20 4.37 8.75
CA ALA A 20 -36.78 4.54 7.41
C ALA A 20 -37.54 3.29 6.92
N SER A 21 -37.21 2.10 7.45
CA SER A 21 -37.97 0.86 7.17
C SER A 21 -39.26 0.70 8.00
N GLY A 22 -39.63 1.71 8.81
CA GLY A 22 -40.84 1.71 9.64
C GLY A 22 -40.72 0.92 10.94
N ARG A 23 -39.51 0.50 11.34
CA ARG A 23 -39.29 -0.32 12.54
C ARG A 23 -38.91 0.54 13.75
N PRO A 24 -39.41 0.23 14.96
CA PRO A 24 -39.05 0.96 16.18
C PRO A 24 -37.61 0.63 16.59
N VAL A 25 -36.81 1.69 16.76
CA VAL A 25 -35.38 1.64 17.11
C VAL A 25 -35.10 2.47 18.34
N GLU A 26 -34.37 1.86 19.28
CA GLU A 26 -33.91 2.50 20.51
C GLU A 26 -32.38 2.39 20.62
N ARG A 27 -31.72 3.52 20.91
CA ARG A 27 -30.26 3.60 21.04
C ARG A 27 -29.84 3.47 22.50
N LEU A 28 -28.92 2.56 22.74
CA LEU A 28 -28.20 2.47 24.00
C LEU A 28 -27.10 3.53 24.00
N HIS A 29 -27.26 4.53 24.86
CA HIS A 29 -26.23 5.54 25.11
C HIS A 29 -25.41 5.06 26.31
N PRO A 30 -24.07 4.97 26.20
CA PRO A 30 -23.25 4.68 27.37
C PRO A 30 -23.42 5.82 28.38
N CYS A 31 -23.87 5.48 29.59
CA CYS A 31 -24.09 6.44 30.67
C CYS A 31 -22.90 6.34 31.64
N GLY A 32 -21.96 7.29 31.58
CA GLY A 32 -20.86 7.41 32.55
C GLY A 32 -19.78 6.31 32.49
N ASP A 33 -18.86 6.36 33.47
CA ASP A 33 -17.71 5.45 33.65
C ASP A 33 -18.08 4.00 34.00
N ASP A 34 -19.36 3.69 34.15
CA ASP A 34 -19.83 2.32 34.36
C ASP A 34 -20.07 1.63 33.01
N ALA A 35 -19.36 0.53 32.79
CA ALA A 35 -19.50 -0.40 31.66
C ALA A 35 -20.85 -1.18 31.65
N ASP A 36 -21.94 -0.57 32.13
CA ASP A 36 -23.21 -1.22 32.50
C ASP A 36 -24.43 -0.83 31.63
N GLY A 37 -24.20 -0.25 30.45
CA GLY A 37 -25.23 0.36 29.59
C GLY A 37 -26.28 -0.57 28.92
N LEU A 38 -26.45 -1.83 29.35
CA LEU A 38 -27.51 -2.71 28.84
C LEU A 38 -28.60 -2.94 29.88
N ASP A 39 -29.67 -2.15 29.82
CA ASP A 39 -30.85 -2.38 30.66
C ASP A 39 -31.46 -3.76 30.35
N PRO A 40 -31.52 -4.68 31.35
CA PRO A 40 -32.10 -6.01 31.17
C PRO A 40 -33.57 -6.00 30.77
N ALA A 41 -34.35 -4.99 31.16
CA ALA A 41 -35.75 -4.86 30.79
C ALA A 41 -35.92 -4.56 29.29
N LEU A 42 -35.13 -3.61 28.78
CA LEU A 42 -35.04 -3.29 27.35
C LEU A 42 -34.57 -4.48 26.52
N CYS A 43 -33.50 -5.14 26.97
CA CYS A 43 -32.92 -6.31 26.31
C CYS A 43 -33.95 -7.46 26.16
N ARG A 44 -34.76 -7.72 27.19
CA ARG A 44 -35.81 -8.75 27.13
C ARG A 44 -36.89 -8.46 26.08
N ARG A 45 -37.23 -7.19 25.87
CA ARG A 45 -38.24 -6.72 24.90
C ARG A 45 -37.70 -6.58 23.48
N ALA A 46 -36.38 -6.62 23.30
CA ALA A 46 -35.75 -6.47 21.98
C ALA A 46 -35.80 -7.77 21.19
N ASP A 47 -36.00 -7.66 19.87
CA ASP A 47 -35.97 -8.79 18.94
C ASP A 47 -34.58 -8.96 18.30
N VAL A 48 -33.88 -7.84 18.13
CA VAL A 48 -32.53 -7.75 17.58
C VAL A 48 -31.74 -6.72 18.36
N LEU A 49 -30.49 -7.05 18.68
CA LEU A 49 -29.50 -6.12 19.21
C LEU A 49 -28.36 -5.94 18.19
N VAL A 50 -28.13 -4.71 17.80
CA VAL A 50 -27.04 -4.31 16.90
C VAL A 50 -25.90 -3.72 17.73
N LEU A 51 -24.69 -4.22 17.54
CA LEU A 51 -23.48 -3.78 18.21
C LEU A 51 -22.56 -3.18 17.16
N ALA A 52 -22.46 -1.86 17.13
CA ALA A 52 -21.79 -1.11 16.08
C ALA A 52 -20.74 -0.14 16.62
N ALA A 53 -20.19 -0.41 17.81
CA ALA A 53 -19.07 0.36 18.34
C ALA A 53 -17.79 0.06 17.54
N ASP A 54 -16.83 0.98 17.61
CA ASP A 54 -15.52 0.81 16.97
C ASP A 54 -14.60 -0.14 17.77
N ASP A 55 -14.94 -0.46 19.02
CA ASP A 55 -14.23 -1.42 19.87
C ASP A 55 -14.81 -2.83 19.75
N ASP A 56 -14.02 -3.76 19.21
CA ASP A 56 -14.37 -5.18 19.09
C ASP A 56 -14.56 -5.84 20.48
N ALA A 57 -13.73 -5.49 21.47
CA ALA A 57 -13.81 -6.11 22.79
C ALA A 57 -15.13 -5.74 23.49
N GLY A 58 -15.49 -4.46 23.48
CA GLY A 58 -16.77 -3.97 23.98
C GLY A 58 -17.98 -4.55 23.24
N ASN A 59 -17.90 -4.70 21.90
CA ASN A 59 -18.94 -5.37 21.13
C ASN A 59 -19.13 -6.84 21.56
N VAL A 60 -18.04 -7.57 21.81
CA VAL A 60 -18.13 -8.98 22.26
C VAL A 60 -18.64 -9.10 23.70
N ASP A 61 -18.16 -8.28 24.62
CA ASP A 61 -18.63 -8.28 26.02
C ASP A 61 -20.14 -8.03 26.08
N LEU A 62 -20.61 -7.01 25.36
CA LEU A 62 -22.02 -6.65 25.31
C LEU A 62 -22.88 -7.75 24.66
N ALA A 63 -22.35 -8.42 23.62
CA ALA A 63 -23.00 -9.57 22.98
C ALA A 63 -23.21 -10.73 23.98
N LEU A 64 -22.19 -11.07 24.75
CA LEU A 64 -22.24 -12.16 25.73
C LEU A 64 -23.16 -11.83 26.91
N ARG A 65 -23.13 -10.58 27.41
CA ARG A 65 -24.07 -10.11 28.44
C ARG A 65 -25.52 -10.17 27.95
N ALA A 66 -25.79 -9.70 26.74
CA ALA A 66 -27.12 -9.74 26.15
C ALA A 66 -27.63 -11.19 26.00
N ARG A 67 -26.74 -12.12 25.60
CA ARG A 67 -27.06 -13.55 25.50
C ARG A 67 -27.41 -14.17 26.84
N ARG A 68 -26.74 -13.79 27.93
CA ARG A 68 -27.08 -14.23 29.30
C ARG A 68 -28.48 -13.75 29.73
N ILE A 69 -28.90 -12.56 29.29
CA ILE A 69 -30.21 -11.99 29.63
C ILE A 69 -31.32 -12.62 28.79
N LYS A 70 -31.12 -12.75 27.47
CA LYS A 70 -32.07 -13.34 26.54
C LYS A 70 -31.34 -14.28 25.56
N PRO A 71 -31.33 -15.61 25.83
CA PRO A 71 -30.64 -16.59 25.00
C PRO A 71 -31.12 -16.64 23.54
N SER A 72 -32.34 -16.20 23.24
CA SER A 72 -32.92 -16.15 21.90
C SER A 72 -32.77 -14.80 21.20
N LEU A 73 -32.06 -13.83 21.80
CA LEU A 73 -31.86 -12.52 21.20
C LEU A 73 -30.97 -12.64 19.97
N ARG A 74 -31.42 -12.11 18.84
CA ARG A 74 -30.62 -12.10 17.62
C ARG A 74 -29.60 -10.97 17.72
N LEU A 75 -28.35 -11.28 17.42
CA LEU A 75 -27.25 -10.35 17.55
C LEU A 75 -26.70 -10.00 16.17
N VAL A 76 -26.54 -8.71 15.87
CA VAL A 76 -25.82 -8.23 14.69
C VAL A 76 -24.60 -7.46 15.16
N VAL A 77 -23.42 -8.04 15.00
CA VAL A 77 -22.19 -7.56 15.67
C VAL A 77 -21.17 -7.09 14.65
N ARG A 78 -20.65 -5.88 14.84
CA ARG A 78 -19.49 -5.38 14.12
C ARG A 78 -18.22 -6.00 14.69
N LEU A 79 -17.41 -6.62 13.84
CA LEU A 79 -16.06 -7.07 14.19
C LEU A 79 -15.07 -6.76 13.08
N PHE A 80 -13.91 -6.24 13.46
CA PHE A 80 -12.79 -6.03 12.54
C PHE A 80 -11.90 -7.25 12.44
N ASP A 81 -11.64 -7.94 13.55
CA ASP A 81 -10.81 -9.13 13.58
C ASP A 81 -11.52 -10.32 12.91
N THR A 82 -10.95 -10.80 11.80
CA THR A 82 -11.50 -11.92 11.02
C THR A 82 -11.40 -13.26 11.72
N ALA A 83 -10.39 -13.48 12.57
CA ALA A 83 -10.24 -14.71 13.34
C ALA A 83 -11.28 -14.77 14.46
N LEU A 84 -11.44 -13.67 15.21
CA LEU A 84 -12.48 -13.55 16.24
C LEU A 84 -13.88 -13.66 15.64
N ALA A 85 -14.11 -13.02 14.48
CA ALA A 85 -15.36 -13.13 13.73
C ALA A 85 -15.71 -14.58 13.36
N SER A 86 -14.72 -15.36 12.90
CA SER A 86 -14.94 -16.76 12.52
C SER A 86 -15.28 -17.62 13.75
N TYR A 87 -14.51 -17.47 14.83
CA TYR A 87 -14.74 -18.19 16.08
C TYR A 87 -16.13 -17.92 16.69
N LEU A 88 -16.53 -16.64 16.74
CA LEU A 88 -17.83 -16.27 17.31
C LEU A 88 -19.00 -16.73 16.44
N GLY A 89 -18.84 -16.74 15.12
CA GLY A 89 -19.87 -17.22 14.18
C GLY A 89 -20.15 -18.72 14.32
N GLU A 90 -19.13 -19.52 14.68
CA GLU A 90 -19.29 -20.95 14.92
C GLU A 90 -19.80 -21.27 16.33
N THR A 91 -19.49 -20.41 17.30
CA THR A 91 -19.74 -20.69 18.72
C THR A 91 -21.09 -20.15 19.21
N ILE A 92 -21.55 -19.00 18.70
CA ILE A 92 -22.76 -18.34 19.19
C ILE A 92 -23.92 -18.53 18.21
N PRO A 93 -25.00 -19.25 18.58
CA PRO A 93 -26.17 -19.38 17.72
C PRO A 93 -26.87 -18.03 17.55
N ASP A 94 -27.53 -17.81 16.41
CA ASP A 94 -28.26 -16.58 16.09
C ASP A 94 -27.40 -15.29 16.20
N VAL A 95 -26.11 -15.38 15.87
CA VAL A 95 -25.20 -14.23 15.70
C VAL A 95 -24.95 -13.98 14.22
N SER A 96 -25.04 -12.73 13.81
CA SER A 96 -24.64 -12.26 12.48
C SER A 96 -23.46 -11.31 12.64
N ILE A 97 -22.30 -11.71 12.14
CA ILE A 97 -21.09 -10.90 12.27
C ILE A 97 -20.84 -10.16 10.96
N LEU A 98 -20.65 -8.85 11.09
CA LEU A 98 -20.45 -7.94 9.98
C LEU A 98 -19.08 -7.28 10.10
N SER A 99 -18.21 -7.59 9.14
CA SER A 99 -16.90 -6.95 9.01
C SER A 99 -16.96 -5.83 7.98
N MET A 100 -16.43 -4.67 8.36
CA MET A 100 -16.42 -3.48 7.48
C MET A 100 -15.70 -3.76 6.16
N SER A 101 -14.58 -4.51 6.19
CA SER A 101 -13.84 -4.83 4.97
C SER A 101 -14.62 -5.77 4.05
N ARG A 102 -15.28 -6.79 4.61
CA ARG A 102 -16.09 -7.75 3.86
C ARG A 102 -17.39 -7.14 3.30
N ILE A 103 -17.90 -6.08 3.93
CA ILE A 103 -19.05 -5.32 3.40
C ILE A 103 -18.61 -4.43 2.24
N THR A 104 -17.53 -3.67 2.40
CA THR A 104 -17.14 -2.65 1.42
C THR A 104 -16.44 -3.23 0.20
N ALA A 105 -15.63 -4.29 0.36
CA ALA A 105 -14.84 -4.83 -0.75
C ALA A 105 -15.69 -5.31 -1.95
N PRO A 106 -16.82 -6.04 -1.76
CA PRO A 106 -17.70 -6.41 -2.88
C PRO A 106 -18.29 -5.21 -3.61
N VAL A 107 -18.62 -4.13 -2.89
CA VAL A 107 -19.17 -2.91 -3.49
C VAL A 107 -18.12 -2.23 -4.37
N LEU A 108 -16.89 -2.07 -3.85
CA LEU A 108 -15.75 -1.51 -4.58
C LEU A 108 -15.38 -2.38 -5.80
N ALA A 109 -15.32 -3.70 -5.63
CA ALA A 109 -15.01 -4.63 -6.71
C ALA A 109 -16.10 -4.62 -7.80
N ALA A 110 -17.38 -4.56 -7.42
CA ALA A 110 -18.48 -4.45 -8.38
C ALA A 110 -18.43 -3.14 -9.16
N ALA A 111 -18.12 -2.02 -8.50
CA ALA A 111 -17.91 -0.74 -9.18
C ALA A 111 -16.70 -0.79 -10.12
N ALA A 112 -15.61 -1.43 -9.71
CA ALA A 112 -14.43 -1.63 -10.53
C ALA A 112 -14.76 -2.46 -11.79
N ARG A 113 -15.49 -3.56 -11.64
CA ARG A 113 -15.96 -4.38 -12.78
C ARG A 113 -16.77 -3.55 -13.78
N ARG A 114 -17.77 -2.81 -13.29
CA ARG A 114 -18.59 -1.94 -14.14
C ARG A 114 -17.75 -0.97 -14.97
N LEU A 115 -16.76 -0.31 -14.35
CA LEU A 115 -15.87 0.61 -15.07
C LEU A 115 -14.90 -0.09 -16.04
N LEU A 116 -14.46 -1.30 -15.69
CA LEU A 116 -13.54 -2.07 -16.54
C LEU A 116 -14.25 -2.70 -17.73
N ASP A 117 -15.53 -3.01 -17.60
CA ASP A 117 -16.35 -3.67 -18.62
C ASP A 117 -17.14 -2.66 -19.48
N ASP A 118 -17.17 -1.36 -19.12
CA ASP A 118 -17.83 -0.30 -19.88
C ASP A 118 -17.11 0.00 -21.21
N PRO A 119 -17.72 -0.30 -22.38
CA PRO A 119 -17.12 -0.04 -23.69
C PRO A 119 -17.11 1.44 -24.09
N SER A 120 -17.87 2.30 -23.38
CA SER A 120 -17.92 3.75 -23.58
C SER A 120 -16.92 4.51 -22.71
N ALA A 121 -16.28 3.83 -21.76
CA ALA A 121 -15.13 4.37 -21.04
C ALA A 121 -14.10 4.83 -22.09
N PRO A 122 -13.55 6.05 -21.97
CA PRO A 122 -12.75 6.67 -23.02
C PRO A 122 -11.72 5.66 -23.51
N THR A 123 -11.85 5.26 -24.78
CA THR A 123 -10.95 4.32 -25.45
C THR A 123 -9.56 4.81 -25.17
N ARG A 124 -8.89 4.14 -24.23
CA ARG A 124 -7.67 4.63 -23.60
C ARG A 124 -6.68 4.83 -24.72
N THR A 125 -6.46 6.08 -25.08
CA THR A 125 -5.49 6.42 -26.10
C THR A 125 -4.22 5.70 -25.69
N THR A 126 -3.71 4.87 -26.60
CA THR A 126 -2.33 4.46 -26.57
C THR A 126 -1.54 5.75 -26.61
N HIS A 127 -1.32 6.38 -25.46
CA HIS A 127 -0.49 7.55 -25.36
C HIS A 127 0.87 7.07 -25.82
N HIS A 128 1.25 7.50 -27.02
CA HIS A 128 2.61 7.44 -27.50
C HIS A 128 3.49 7.95 -26.36
N PRO A 129 4.59 7.25 -26.06
CA PRO A 129 5.40 7.56 -24.90
C PRO A 129 5.80 9.03 -24.96
N HIS A 130 5.30 9.84 -24.02
CA HIS A 130 5.98 11.07 -23.71
C HIS A 130 7.39 10.65 -23.30
N ALA A 131 8.37 11.12 -24.07
CA ALA A 131 9.79 10.97 -23.82
C ALA A 131 10.14 11.71 -22.52
N GLY A 132 9.73 11.14 -21.40
CA GLY A 132 10.06 11.57 -20.06
C GLY A 132 11.37 10.96 -19.65
N SER A 133 12.43 11.75 -19.82
CA SER A 133 13.58 11.79 -18.91
C SER A 133 14.24 10.43 -18.62
N HIS A 134 15.18 10.13 -19.50
CA HIS A 134 16.36 9.30 -19.26
C HIS A 134 16.96 9.41 -17.83
N ARG A 135 16.44 8.67 -16.84
CA ARG A 135 17.21 8.33 -15.62
C ARG A 135 18.28 7.25 -15.87
N ARG A 136 18.44 6.77 -17.12
CA ARG A 136 19.58 5.94 -17.53
C ARG A 136 20.89 6.72 -17.71
N PHE A 137 20.85 8.06 -17.78
CA PHE A 137 22.04 8.86 -18.12
C PHE A 137 22.97 9.24 -16.95
N LYS A 138 22.61 8.99 -15.67
CA LYS A 138 23.49 9.33 -14.53
C LYS A 138 24.58 8.27 -14.27
N ALA A 139 24.23 6.99 -14.34
CA ALA A 139 25.18 5.90 -14.12
C ALA A 139 26.28 5.89 -15.20
N ASP A 140 25.89 6.07 -16.47
CA ASP A 140 26.83 6.12 -17.60
C ASP A 140 27.81 7.29 -17.47
N ARG A 141 27.36 8.46 -16.98
CA ARG A 141 28.22 9.64 -16.77
C ARG A 141 29.19 9.49 -15.61
N ILE A 142 28.77 8.88 -14.50
CA ILE A 142 29.65 8.63 -13.35
C ILE A 142 30.70 7.57 -13.73
N LEU A 143 30.29 6.50 -14.41
CA LEU A 143 31.20 5.47 -14.90
C LEU A 143 32.20 6.03 -15.91
N LEU A 144 31.72 6.81 -16.88
CA LEU A 144 32.58 7.47 -17.87
C LEU A 144 33.54 8.47 -17.20
N GLY A 145 33.07 9.21 -16.19
CA GLY A 145 33.89 10.11 -15.39
C GLY A 145 34.97 9.38 -14.59
N ALA A 146 34.65 8.23 -13.99
CA ALA A 146 35.61 7.40 -13.26
C ALA A 146 36.66 6.78 -14.20
N LEU A 147 36.25 6.29 -15.38
CA LEU A 147 37.18 5.78 -16.41
C LEU A 147 38.09 6.89 -16.95
N LEU A 148 37.55 8.09 -17.18
CA LEU A 148 38.33 9.24 -17.61
C LEU A 148 39.32 9.69 -16.51
N CYS A 149 38.89 9.73 -15.26
CA CYS A 149 39.74 10.05 -14.12
C CYS A 149 40.90 9.04 -13.98
N LEU A 150 40.60 7.74 -14.08
CA LEU A 150 41.62 6.69 -14.08
C LEU A 150 42.59 6.85 -15.25
N PHE A 151 42.08 7.13 -16.45
CA PHE A 151 42.90 7.37 -17.64
C PHE A 151 43.87 8.56 -17.42
N LEU A 152 43.36 9.69 -16.91
CA LEU A 152 44.15 10.89 -16.63
C LEU A 152 45.15 10.70 -15.48
N LEU A 153 44.90 9.76 -14.58
CA LEU A 153 45.79 9.44 -13.48
C LEU A 153 46.90 8.48 -13.91
N VAL A 154 46.60 7.51 -14.78
CA VAL A 154 47.51 6.45 -15.20
C VAL A 154 48.41 6.87 -16.37
N PHE A 155 47.85 7.35 -17.48
CA PHE A 155 48.63 7.55 -18.72
C PHE A 155 49.63 8.71 -18.66
N PRO A 156 49.27 9.90 -18.14
CA PRO A 156 50.24 10.98 -17.93
C PRO A 156 51.34 10.64 -16.93
N SER A 157 50.99 9.92 -15.85
CA SER A 157 51.96 9.45 -14.86
C SER A 157 52.93 8.43 -15.47
N ALA A 158 52.45 7.52 -16.33
CA ALA A 158 53.31 6.56 -17.03
C ALA A 158 54.30 7.27 -17.98
N LEU A 159 53.83 8.32 -18.69
CA LEU A 159 54.71 9.15 -19.50
C LEU A 159 55.76 9.90 -18.66
N PHE A 160 55.37 10.41 -17.50
CA PHE A 160 56.28 11.07 -16.56
C PHE A 160 57.36 10.10 -16.06
N PHE A 161 56.98 8.92 -15.56
CA PHE A 161 57.92 7.94 -15.03
C PHE A 161 58.80 7.29 -16.09
N SER A 162 58.30 7.08 -17.31
CA SER A 162 59.12 6.59 -18.42
C SER A 162 60.29 7.53 -18.70
N LYS A 163 60.06 8.86 -18.68
CA LYS A 163 61.13 9.85 -18.86
C LYS A 163 61.98 10.07 -17.60
N ALA A 164 61.37 10.02 -16.42
CA ALA A 164 62.05 10.36 -15.16
C ALA A 164 62.92 9.23 -14.61
N LEU A 165 62.59 7.97 -14.92
CA LEU A 165 63.30 6.78 -14.46
C LEU A 165 64.01 6.03 -15.62
N ASP A 166 63.96 6.58 -16.84
CA ASP A 166 64.52 5.97 -18.07
C ASP A 166 64.00 4.54 -18.31
N LEU A 167 62.71 4.33 -18.02
CA LEU A 167 62.02 3.05 -18.17
C LEU A 167 61.34 2.96 -19.53
N SER A 168 61.20 1.72 -20.04
CA SER A 168 60.30 1.47 -21.16
C SER A 168 58.89 1.95 -20.80
N TYR A 169 58.12 2.41 -21.79
CA TYR A 169 56.77 2.92 -21.53
C TYR A 169 55.87 1.86 -20.87
N ILE A 170 56.05 0.59 -21.24
CA ILE A 170 55.32 -0.54 -20.68
C ILE A 170 55.69 -0.75 -19.21
N ASP A 171 56.97 -0.67 -18.86
CA ASP A 171 57.42 -0.83 -17.46
C ASP A 171 56.97 0.34 -16.58
N ALA A 172 56.94 1.56 -17.14
CA ALA A 172 56.41 2.74 -16.46
C ALA A 172 54.89 2.65 -16.24
N LEU A 173 54.14 2.13 -17.23
CA LEU A 173 52.71 1.88 -17.09
C LEU A 173 52.44 0.81 -16.03
N TYR A 174 53.22 -0.26 -16.01
CA TYR A 174 53.17 -1.31 -15.00
C TYR A 174 53.45 -0.76 -13.59
N PHE A 175 54.49 0.07 -13.42
CA PHE A 175 54.80 0.72 -12.16
C PHE A 175 53.66 1.62 -11.65
N VAL A 176 53.09 2.44 -12.54
CA VAL A 176 51.95 3.30 -12.20
C VAL A 176 50.71 2.48 -11.86
N TRP A 177 50.40 1.45 -12.65
CA TRP A 177 49.25 0.58 -12.41
C TRP A 177 49.31 -0.11 -11.05
N THR A 178 50.45 -0.71 -10.71
CA THR A 178 50.68 -1.38 -9.41
C THR A 178 50.67 -0.41 -8.23
N THR A 179 51.08 0.84 -8.44
CA THR A 179 51.01 1.92 -7.45
C THR A 179 49.58 2.38 -7.21
N VAL A 180 48.82 2.63 -8.28
CA VAL A 180 47.43 3.10 -8.22
C VAL A 180 46.52 2.02 -7.64
N MET A 181 46.72 0.76 -8.03
CA MET A 181 45.98 -0.40 -7.50
C MET A 181 46.40 -0.79 -6.08
N THR A 182 47.39 -0.11 -5.48
CA THR A 182 47.93 -0.35 -4.12
C THR A 182 48.57 -1.74 -3.92
N VAL A 183 48.97 -2.41 -4.99
CA VAL A 183 49.57 -3.77 -4.95
C VAL A 183 51.06 -3.72 -4.61
N GLY A 184 51.83 -2.86 -5.29
CA GLY A 184 53.24 -2.59 -5.01
C GLY A 184 54.15 -3.82 -4.85
N TYR A 185 54.47 -4.53 -5.94
CA TYR A 185 55.36 -5.71 -5.90
C TYR A 185 56.81 -5.40 -5.46
N GLY A 186 57.23 -4.13 -5.54
CA GLY A 186 58.54 -3.67 -5.08
C GLY A 186 59.69 -3.94 -6.05
N ASP A 187 59.39 -4.40 -7.26
CA ASP A 187 60.32 -4.65 -8.36
C ASP A 187 60.80 -3.37 -9.06
N ILE A 188 59.95 -2.35 -9.14
CA ILE A 188 60.33 -0.98 -9.55
C ILE A 188 60.13 -0.05 -8.34
N SER A 189 61.16 0.73 -8.00
CA SER A 189 61.15 1.59 -6.81
C SER A 189 61.65 3.00 -7.06
N LEU A 190 61.21 3.95 -6.23
CA LEU A 190 61.65 5.35 -6.28
C LEU A 190 62.83 5.62 -5.33
N ARG A 191 63.53 4.57 -4.84
CA ARG A 191 64.55 4.71 -3.79
C ARG A 191 65.70 5.63 -4.22
N ASP A 192 66.18 5.46 -5.44
CA ASP A 192 67.32 6.19 -5.99
C ASP A 192 66.87 7.42 -6.82
N ALA A 193 65.57 7.69 -6.88
CA ALA A 193 65.01 8.80 -7.63
C ALA A 193 65.25 10.16 -6.92
N SER A 194 65.23 11.23 -7.72
CA SER A 194 65.32 12.61 -7.22
C SER A 194 64.15 12.97 -6.30
N ALA A 195 64.33 13.96 -5.42
CA ALA A 195 63.32 14.37 -4.46
C ALA A 195 61.99 14.76 -5.13
N GLY A 196 62.04 15.41 -6.30
CA GLY A 196 60.84 15.78 -7.07
C GLY A 196 60.05 14.57 -7.59
N VAL A 197 60.73 13.53 -8.06
CA VAL A 197 60.10 12.30 -8.54
C VAL A 197 59.50 11.51 -7.38
N LYS A 198 60.15 11.49 -6.21
CA LYS A 198 59.62 10.90 -4.98
C LYS A 198 58.34 11.60 -4.52
N LEU A 199 58.32 12.94 -4.49
CA LEU A 199 57.13 13.72 -4.14
C LEU A 199 55.96 13.45 -5.08
N PHE A 200 56.23 13.35 -6.40
CA PHE A 200 55.21 12.99 -7.37
C PHE A 200 54.67 11.57 -7.14
N GLY A 201 55.54 10.60 -6.87
CA GLY A 201 55.14 9.23 -6.54
C GLY A 201 54.27 9.15 -5.27
N MET A 202 54.62 9.89 -4.22
CA MET A 202 53.81 9.97 -2.99
C MET A 202 52.43 10.57 -3.27
N ALA A 203 52.36 11.64 -4.07
CA ALA A 203 51.09 12.24 -4.48
C ALA A 203 50.24 11.25 -5.31
N LEU A 204 50.87 10.50 -6.22
CA LEU A 204 50.20 9.47 -7.02
C LEU A 204 49.64 8.33 -6.15
N MET A 205 50.39 7.88 -5.13
CA MET A 205 49.91 6.87 -4.18
C MET A 205 48.66 7.35 -3.42
N LEU A 206 48.68 8.59 -2.93
CA LEU A 206 47.53 9.18 -2.24
C LEU A 206 46.32 9.32 -3.17
N ALA A 207 46.54 9.77 -4.40
CA ALA A 207 45.49 9.92 -5.42
C ALA A 207 44.91 8.55 -5.83
N GLY A 208 45.76 7.53 -6.02
CA GLY A 208 45.35 6.16 -6.33
C GLY A 208 44.53 5.51 -5.23
N ALA A 209 44.99 5.61 -3.97
CA ALA A 209 44.26 5.12 -2.81
C ALA A 209 42.89 5.82 -2.66
N SER A 210 42.85 7.14 -2.85
CA SER A 210 41.60 7.92 -2.80
C SER A 210 40.64 7.52 -3.92
N PHE A 211 41.15 7.29 -5.13
CA PHE A 211 40.36 6.82 -6.27
C PHE A 211 39.72 5.45 -5.99
N ILE A 212 40.48 4.49 -5.46
CA ILE A 212 39.94 3.17 -5.08
C ILE A 212 38.87 3.30 -4.00
N ALA A 213 39.11 4.11 -2.96
CA ALA A 213 38.16 4.29 -1.88
C ALA A 213 36.82 4.86 -2.38
N VAL A 214 36.87 5.89 -3.24
CA VAL A 214 35.68 6.48 -3.86
C VAL A 214 35.00 5.47 -4.79
N LEU A 215 35.75 4.74 -5.61
CA LEU A 215 35.20 3.71 -6.49
C LEU A 215 34.48 2.61 -5.71
N PHE A 216 35.05 2.16 -4.58
CA PHE A 216 34.45 1.17 -3.70
C PHE A 216 33.18 1.68 -3.02
N ALA A 217 33.17 2.95 -2.58
CA ALA A 217 31.99 3.59 -2.01
C ALA A 217 30.85 3.66 -3.03
N LEU A 218 31.13 4.14 -4.25
CA LEU A 218 30.15 4.18 -5.34
C LEU A 218 29.63 2.79 -5.74
N LEU A 219 30.51 1.79 -5.77
CA LEU A 219 30.12 0.41 -6.06
C LEU A 219 29.24 -0.17 -4.96
N SER A 220 29.57 0.08 -3.69
CA SER A 220 28.77 -0.37 -2.54
C SER A 220 27.39 0.27 -2.54
N ASP A 221 27.29 1.58 -2.78
CA ASP A 221 26.01 2.29 -2.92
C ASP A 221 25.17 1.72 -4.06
N TRP A 222 25.81 1.37 -5.20
CA TRP A 222 25.13 0.77 -6.34
C TRP A 222 24.58 -0.64 -6.03
N VAL A 223 25.38 -1.50 -5.39
CA VAL A 223 24.96 -2.84 -4.98
C VAL A 223 23.84 -2.77 -3.92
N LEU A 224 23.96 -1.86 -2.96
CA LEU A 224 22.97 -1.66 -1.90
C LEU A 224 21.63 -1.16 -2.46
N SER A 225 21.67 -0.15 -3.33
CA SER A 225 20.47 0.40 -3.98
C SER A 225 19.70 -0.66 -4.76
N ARG A 226 20.41 -1.53 -5.49
CA ARG A 226 19.82 -2.65 -6.23
C ARG A 226 19.11 -3.67 -5.33
N ARG A 227 19.68 -3.97 -4.16
CA ARG A 227 19.06 -4.89 -3.20
C ARG A 227 17.83 -4.28 -2.54
N LEU A 228 17.91 -3.00 -2.17
CA LEU A 228 16.77 -2.26 -1.60
C LEU A 228 15.60 -2.17 -2.58
N ASP A 229 15.85 -1.91 -3.87
CA ASP A 229 14.78 -1.83 -4.87
C ASP A 229 14.05 -3.17 -5.07
N MET A 230 14.75 -4.31 -4.95
CA MET A 230 14.12 -5.63 -5.05
C MET A 230 13.33 -5.99 -3.78
N VAL A 231 13.83 -5.65 -2.59
CA VAL A 231 13.13 -5.91 -1.32
C VAL A 231 11.90 -4.99 -1.16
N LEU A 232 12.01 -3.74 -1.59
CA LEU A 232 10.93 -2.75 -1.54
C LEU A 232 9.97 -2.84 -2.74
N GLY A 233 10.21 -3.74 -3.70
CA GLY A 233 9.38 -3.88 -4.90
C GLY A 233 9.32 -2.62 -5.75
N ARG A 234 10.40 -1.83 -5.80
CA ARG A 234 10.52 -0.60 -6.61
C ARG A 234 10.77 -0.88 -8.10
N THR A 235 10.61 -2.13 -8.53
CA THR A 235 10.66 -2.52 -9.93
C THR A 235 9.55 -1.83 -10.69
N ARG A 236 9.89 -1.06 -11.73
CA ARG A 236 8.89 -0.34 -12.52
C ARG A 236 7.98 -1.32 -13.25
N GLU A 237 6.68 -1.10 -13.15
CA GLU A 237 5.68 -1.84 -13.91
C GLU A 237 5.78 -1.56 -15.40
N ARG A 238 5.67 -2.63 -16.21
CA ARG A 238 5.79 -2.56 -17.67
C ARG A 238 4.49 -2.86 -18.41
N GLY A 239 3.48 -3.35 -17.69
CA GLY A 239 2.16 -3.68 -18.23
C GLY A 239 1.29 -2.47 -18.55
N SER A 240 0.13 -2.74 -19.16
CA SER A 240 -0.95 -1.79 -19.42
C SER A 240 -2.30 -2.45 -19.17
N GLY A 241 -3.31 -1.68 -18.77
CA GLY A 241 -4.64 -2.21 -18.46
C GLY A 241 -4.71 -3.00 -17.14
N HIS A 242 -3.72 -2.86 -16.26
CA HIS A 242 -3.76 -3.37 -14.90
C HIS A 242 -4.54 -2.43 -13.97
N VAL A 243 -5.01 -2.96 -12.84
CA VAL A 243 -5.63 -2.18 -11.77
C VAL A 243 -4.57 -1.87 -10.72
N ILE A 244 -4.46 -0.60 -10.33
CA ILE A 244 -3.61 -0.18 -9.22
C ILE A 244 -4.46 -0.16 -7.95
N ILE A 245 -4.07 -0.89 -6.92
CA ILE A 245 -4.72 -0.86 -5.60
C ILE A 245 -3.77 -0.16 -4.64
N VAL A 246 -4.23 0.92 -4.02
CA VAL A 246 -3.44 1.70 -3.06
C VAL A 246 -3.97 1.49 -1.65
N GLY A 247 -3.12 0.94 -0.79
CA GLY A 247 -3.46 0.43 0.54
C GLY A 247 -3.74 -1.07 0.49
N ALA A 248 -2.93 -1.84 1.22
CA ALA A 248 -3.03 -3.28 1.42
C ALA A 248 -3.59 -3.63 2.82
N GLY A 249 -4.42 -2.76 3.39
CA GLY A 249 -5.22 -3.08 4.57
C GLY A 249 -6.28 -4.14 4.28
N ASN A 250 -7.14 -4.46 5.25
CA ASN A 250 -8.15 -5.53 5.10
C ASN A 250 -9.10 -5.31 3.90
N ILE A 251 -9.48 -4.06 3.61
CA ILE A 251 -10.27 -3.72 2.42
C ILE A 251 -9.46 -3.95 1.15
N GLY A 252 -8.21 -3.46 1.10
CA GLY A 252 -7.33 -3.61 -0.06
C GLY A 252 -7.05 -5.06 -0.42
N LEU A 253 -6.75 -5.90 0.57
CA LEU A 253 -6.60 -7.35 0.39
C LEU A 253 -7.88 -7.96 -0.18
N SER A 254 -9.03 -7.70 0.46
CA SER A 254 -10.31 -8.29 0.02
C SER A 254 -10.70 -7.85 -1.40
N VAL A 255 -10.48 -6.58 -1.76
CA VAL A 255 -10.72 -6.08 -3.13
C VAL A 255 -9.76 -6.73 -4.12
N ALA A 256 -8.48 -6.85 -3.76
CA ALA A 256 -7.48 -7.50 -4.60
C ALA A 256 -7.85 -8.95 -4.88
N GLU A 257 -8.23 -9.73 -3.87
CA GLU A 257 -8.66 -11.12 -4.03
C GLU A 257 -9.86 -11.25 -4.97
N LEU A 258 -10.87 -10.39 -4.81
CA LEU A 258 -12.06 -10.39 -5.67
C LEU A 258 -11.73 -10.06 -7.14
N LEU A 259 -10.87 -9.07 -7.38
CA LEU A 259 -10.48 -8.68 -8.74
C LEU A 259 -9.48 -9.67 -9.37
N ALA A 260 -8.62 -10.28 -8.56
CA ALA A 260 -7.71 -11.33 -9.00
C ALA A 260 -8.48 -12.59 -9.42
N ALA A 261 -9.54 -12.95 -8.69
CA ALA A 261 -10.44 -14.04 -9.07
C ALA A 261 -11.12 -13.81 -10.44
N ASP A 262 -11.31 -12.55 -10.83
CA ASP A 262 -11.81 -12.16 -12.16
C ASP A 262 -10.70 -12.12 -13.24
N GLY A 263 -9.49 -12.56 -12.92
CA GLY A 263 -8.34 -12.56 -13.82
C GLY A 263 -7.77 -11.17 -14.12
N LYS A 264 -8.11 -10.14 -13.33
CA LYS A 264 -7.56 -8.80 -13.53
C LYS A 264 -6.11 -8.76 -13.04
N ARG A 265 -5.23 -8.09 -13.79
CA ARG A 265 -3.84 -7.88 -13.38
C ARG A 265 -3.76 -6.76 -12.36
N LEU A 266 -3.08 -6.98 -11.25
CA LEU A 266 -3.03 -6.06 -10.13
C LEU A 266 -1.60 -5.57 -9.85
N VAL A 267 -1.50 -4.30 -9.49
CA VAL A 267 -0.31 -3.67 -8.93
C VAL A 267 -0.70 -3.06 -7.60
N ILE A 268 -0.04 -3.47 -6.53
CA ILE A 268 -0.36 -3.05 -5.17
C ILE A 268 0.65 -1.99 -4.73
N ILE A 269 0.18 -0.91 -4.13
CA ILE A 269 1.03 0.10 -3.49
C ILE A 269 0.67 0.16 -2.01
N GLU A 270 1.66 -0.05 -1.14
CA GLU A 270 1.50 0.02 0.31
C GLU A 270 2.67 0.80 0.91
N ARG A 271 2.39 1.66 1.90
CA ARG A 271 3.43 2.41 2.60
C ARG A 271 4.07 1.58 3.72
N ASN A 272 3.27 0.79 4.43
CA ASN A 272 3.71 0.00 5.57
C ASN A 272 4.31 -1.35 5.14
N THR A 273 5.62 -1.53 5.39
CA THR A 273 6.37 -2.76 5.11
C THR A 273 5.89 -3.96 5.92
N ASP A 274 5.26 -3.73 7.07
CA ASP A 274 5.02 -4.77 8.08
C ASP A 274 3.58 -5.31 8.01
N SER A 275 2.81 -4.90 7.00
CA SER A 275 1.47 -5.40 6.78
C SER A 275 1.53 -6.84 6.27
N ARG A 276 1.15 -7.83 7.09
CA ARG A 276 1.05 -9.25 6.68
C ARG A 276 0.31 -9.45 5.34
N ASN A 277 -0.65 -8.59 5.04
CA ASN A 277 -1.45 -8.65 3.83
C ASN A 277 -0.63 -8.36 2.56
N ILE A 278 0.43 -7.54 2.62
CA ILE A 278 1.29 -7.27 1.46
C ILE A 278 2.05 -8.53 1.04
N ASP A 279 2.49 -9.32 2.02
CA ASP A 279 3.18 -10.58 1.77
C ASP A 279 2.21 -11.61 1.17
N THR A 280 0.98 -11.68 1.67
CA THR A 280 -0.08 -12.51 1.07
C THR A 280 -0.29 -12.17 -0.41
N LEU A 281 -0.39 -10.87 -0.75
CA LEU A 281 -0.59 -10.42 -2.13
C LEU A 281 0.63 -10.71 -3.03
N ARG A 282 1.84 -10.60 -2.48
CA ARG A 282 3.09 -10.98 -3.18
C ARG A 282 3.15 -12.48 -3.45
N LEU A 283 2.81 -13.30 -2.46
CA LEU A 283 2.76 -14.76 -2.58
C LEU A 283 1.69 -15.21 -3.59
N ALA A 284 0.60 -14.46 -3.71
CA ALA A 284 -0.41 -14.65 -4.75
C ALA A 284 0.07 -14.23 -6.16
N GLY A 285 1.30 -13.74 -6.31
CA GLY A 285 1.91 -13.40 -7.59
C GLY A 285 1.64 -11.97 -8.08
N HIS A 286 1.06 -11.11 -7.23
CA HIS A 286 0.86 -9.70 -7.56
C HIS A 286 2.14 -8.89 -7.29
N HIS A 287 2.41 -7.90 -8.14
CA HIS A 287 3.52 -6.99 -7.90
C HIS A 287 3.14 -5.94 -6.87
N ALA A 288 3.98 -5.77 -5.86
CA ALA A 288 3.73 -4.91 -4.72
C ALA A 288 4.89 -3.92 -4.51
N ILE A 289 4.57 -2.64 -4.67
CA ILE A 289 5.47 -1.50 -4.52
C ILE A 289 5.32 -0.96 -3.10
N ILE A 290 6.41 -0.99 -2.33
CA ILE A 290 6.46 -0.41 -0.99
C ILE A 290 6.92 1.04 -1.08
N ALA A 291 5.96 1.96 -1.08
CA ALA A 291 6.22 3.39 -1.19
C ALA A 291 4.98 4.22 -0.81
N ASP A 292 5.20 5.51 -0.57
CA ASP A 292 4.13 6.46 -0.32
C ASP A 292 3.50 6.91 -1.65
N ALA A 293 2.23 6.56 -1.86
CA ALA A 293 1.46 6.84 -3.06
C ALA A 293 1.04 8.31 -3.23
N THR A 294 1.28 9.17 -2.24
CA THR A 294 1.06 10.62 -2.36
C THR A 294 2.06 11.27 -3.34
N HIS A 295 3.20 10.64 -3.55
CA HIS A 295 4.24 11.08 -4.47
C HIS A 295 3.96 10.60 -5.90
N ARG A 296 4.05 11.54 -6.85
CA ARG A 296 3.90 11.25 -8.28
C ARG A 296 4.87 10.16 -8.76
N GLU A 297 6.12 10.18 -8.32
CA GLU A 297 7.13 9.18 -8.69
C GLU A 297 6.68 7.74 -8.35
N THR A 298 5.98 7.54 -7.22
CA THR A 298 5.46 6.22 -6.81
C THR A 298 4.38 5.71 -7.77
N LEU A 299 3.45 6.58 -8.16
CA LEU A 299 2.39 6.24 -9.10
C LEU A 299 2.95 6.00 -10.52
N GLU A 300 4.02 6.70 -10.90
CA GLU A 300 4.75 6.45 -12.15
C GLU A 300 5.47 5.09 -12.14
N LEU A 301 6.00 4.65 -10.99
CA LEU A 301 6.56 3.31 -10.82
C LEU A 301 5.50 2.22 -11.02
N ALA A 302 4.26 2.48 -10.58
CA ALA A 302 3.09 1.64 -10.82
C ALA A 302 2.50 1.75 -12.23
N ALA A 303 3.12 2.54 -13.11
CA ALA A 303 2.65 2.82 -14.46
C ALA A 303 1.21 3.36 -14.52
N LEU A 304 0.90 4.34 -13.65
CA LEU A 304 -0.42 4.98 -13.55
C LEU A 304 -1.01 5.37 -14.91
N GLU A 305 -0.25 6.05 -15.77
CA GLU A 305 -0.69 6.47 -17.12
C GLU A 305 -1.19 5.33 -18.02
N ARG A 306 -0.81 4.09 -17.70
CA ARG A 306 -1.19 2.88 -18.45
C ARG A 306 -2.18 2.00 -17.69
N ALA A 307 -2.52 2.37 -16.46
CA ALA A 307 -3.45 1.63 -15.65
C ALA A 307 -4.87 1.73 -16.21
N ALA A 308 -5.65 0.67 -16.03
CA ALA A 308 -7.06 0.71 -16.34
C ALA A 308 -7.84 1.53 -15.28
N LEU A 309 -7.49 1.35 -14.02
CA LEU A 309 -8.27 1.84 -12.89
C LEU A 309 -7.33 1.99 -11.68
N VAL A 310 -7.58 3.01 -10.86
CA VAL A 310 -7.01 3.10 -9.52
C VAL A 310 -8.10 2.84 -8.49
N VAL A 311 -7.79 2.01 -7.49
CA VAL A 311 -8.63 1.76 -6.33
C VAL A 311 -7.88 2.24 -5.09
N ALA A 312 -8.23 3.42 -4.57
CA ALA A 312 -7.59 4.04 -3.42
C ALA A 312 -8.37 3.72 -2.14
N VAL A 313 -7.85 2.81 -1.32
CA VAL A 313 -8.55 2.23 -0.16
C VAL A 313 -7.76 2.39 1.14
N THR A 314 -6.94 3.42 1.23
CA THR A 314 -6.18 3.74 2.44
C THR A 314 -7.11 4.24 3.56
N GLU A 315 -6.59 4.24 4.79
CA GLU A 315 -7.37 4.67 5.94
C GLU A 315 -7.63 6.19 5.99
N VAL A 316 -6.85 6.97 5.24
CA VAL A 316 -6.83 8.43 5.31
C VAL A 316 -7.43 9.04 4.05
N ASP A 317 -8.58 9.71 4.20
CA ASP A 317 -9.33 10.31 3.09
C ASP A 317 -8.49 11.31 2.27
N ALA A 318 -7.63 12.09 2.95
CA ALA A 318 -6.74 13.04 2.28
C ALA A 318 -5.75 12.36 1.32
N ILE A 319 -5.23 11.17 1.67
CA ILE A 319 -4.34 10.39 0.81
C ILE A 319 -5.12 9.88 -0.40
N ASN A 320 -6.32 9.34 -0.18
CA ASN A 320 -7.17 8.82 -1.26
C ASN A 320 -7.55 9.92 -2.26
N LEU A 321 -7.87 11.13 -1.77
CA LEU A 321 -8.16 12.29 -2.62
C LEU A 321 -6.91 12.73 -3.42
N GLN A 322 -5.74 12.76 -2.79
CA GLN A 322 -4.50 13.13 -3.47
C GLN A 322 -4.15 12.15 -4.61
N ILE A 323 -4.32 10.84 -4.38
CA ILE A 323 -4.18 9.81 -5.41
C ILE A 323 -5.16 10.04 -6.56
N ALA A 324 -6.41 10.38 -6.23
CA ALA A 324 -7.44 10.66 -7.23
C ALA A 324 -7.09 11.86 -8.12
N LEU A 325 -6.56 12.93 -7.53
CA LEU A 325 -6.10 14.11 -8.28
C LEU A 325 -4.98 13.73 -9.26
N HIS A 326 -3.97 12.97 -8.82
CA HIS A 326 -2.87 12.52 -9.69
C HIS A 326 -3.37 11.63 -10.84
N ALA A 327 -4.29 10.71 -10.59
CA ALA A 327 -4.88 9.88 -11.61
C ALA A 327 -5.72 10.67 -12.62
N ARG A 328 -6.40 11.73 -12.15
CA ARG A 328 -7.20 12.61 -13.01
C ARG A 328 -6.34 13.43 -13.97
N GLU A 329 -5.14 13.84 -13.56
CA GLU A 329 -4.18 14.52 -14.47
C GLU A 329 -3.87 13.69 -15.72
N VAL A 330 -3.94 12.37 -15.61
CA VAL A 330 -3.64 11.42 -16.70
C VAL A 330 -4.88 10.66 -17.19
N ASN A 331 -6.09 11.14 -16.83
CA ASN A 331 -7.38 10.59 -17.23
C ASN A 331 -7.60 9.11 -16.89
N VAL A 332 -7.05 8.66 -15.76
CA VAL A 332 -7.29 7.31 -15.24
C VAL A 332 -8.45 7.36 -14.24
N PRO A 333 -9.51 6.55 -14.40
CA PRO A 333 -10.62 6.54 -13.47
C PRO A 333 -10.16 6.07 -12.09
N VAL A 334 -10.77 6.63 -11.05
CA VAL A 334 -10.47 6.28 -9.66
C VAL A 334 -11.75 5.93 -8.92
N ILE A 335 -11.68 4.79 -8.23
CA ILE A 335 -12.59 4.44 -7.16
C ILE A 335 -11.86 4.68 -5.84
N MET A 336 -12.50 5.34 -4.90
CA MET A 336 -11.89 5.63 -3.60
C MET A 336 -12.80 5.32 -2.42
N ARG A 337 -12.19 4.85 -1.33
CA ARG A 337 -12.80 4.72 -0.02
C ARG A 337 -12.79 6.08 0.67
N MET A 338 -13.91 6.47 1.28
CA MET A 338 -13.97 7.63 2.17
C MET A 338 -14.59 7.26 3.52
N ALA A 339 -14.03 7.79 4.59
CA ALA A 339 -14.62 7.70 5.91
C ALA A 339 -15.79 8.68 6.02
N SER A 340 -15.62 9.93 5.58
CA SER A 340 -16.67 10.96 5.64
C SER A 340 -17.74 10.76 4.54
N PRO A 341 -19.03 10.63 4.92
CA PRO A 341 -20.15 10.66 3.98
C PRO A 341 -20.23 11.95 3.16
N GLU A 342 -19.98 13.10 3.80
CA GLU A 342 -20.09 14.43 3.18
C GLU A 342 -19.01 14.61 2.10
N LEU A 343 -17.77 14.21 2.41
CA LEU A 343 -16.68 14.27 1.45
C LEU A 343 -16.93 13.30 0.27
N SER A 344 -17.47 12.12 0.55
CA SER A 344 -17.85 11.16 -0.49
C SER A 344 -18.88 11.74 -1.45
N ALA A 345 -19.91 12.43 -0.94
CA ALA A 345 -20.92 13.08 -1.76
C ALA A 345 -20.31 14.19 -2.64
N LEU A 346 -19.46 15.04 -2.06
CA LEU A 346 -18.80 16.14 -2.78
C LEU A 346 -17.91 15.66 -3.92
N VAL A 347 -17.16 14.57 -3.73
CA VAL A 347 -16.31 13.98 -4.78
C VAL A 347 -17.14 13.47 -5.94
N CYS A 348 -18.24 12.77 -5.65
CA CYS A 348 -19.17 12.27 -6.66
C CYS A 348 -19.87 13.42 -7.42
N GLU A 349 -20.32 14.46 -6.72
CA GLU A 349 -20.96 15.65 -7.33
C GLU A 349 -20.03 16.40 -8.29
N ARG A 350 -18.74 16.51 -7.94
CA ARG A 350 -17.74 17.17 -8.79
C ARG A 350 -17.29 16.32 -9.98
N GLY A 351 -17.61 15.02 -9.99
CA GLY A 351 -17.10 14.09 -10.99
C GLY A 351 -15.60 13.81 -10.84
N ASP A 352 -15.05 14.02 -9.64
CA ASP A 352 -13.63 13.85 -9.35
C ASP A 352 -13.21 12.36 -9.21
N GLY A 353 -14.19 11.45 -9.20
CA GLY A 353 -14.04 10.01 -9.11
C GLY A 353 -15.31 9.35 -8.55
N ILE A 354 -15.29 8.03 -8.36
CA ILE A 354 -16.35 7.32 -7.65
C ILE A 354 -15.90 7.11 -6.21
N ALA A 355 -16.52 7.82 -5.26
CA ALA A 355 -16.24 7.68 -3.84
C ALA A 355 -17.31 6.85 -3.14
N PHE A 356 -16.88 5.93 -2.28
CA PHE A 356 -17.76 5.13 -1.43
C PHE A 356 -17.51 5.46 0.04
N SER A 357 -18.57 5.90 0.73
CA SER A 357 -18.54 6.11 2.17
C SER A 357 -18.69 4.78 2.90
N LEU A 358 -17.70 4.44 3.73
CA LEU A 358 -17.75 3.23 4.57
C LEU A 358 -18.97 3.19 5.48
N ILE A 359 -19.35 4.35 6.02
CA ILE A 359 -20.44 4.48 6.98
C ILE A 359 -21.77 4.20 6.29
N ILE A 360 -21.98 4.75 5.09
CA ILE A 360 -23.21 4.53 4.32
C ILE A 360 -23.33 3.05 3.93
N GLU A 361 -22.29 2.48 3.32
CA GLU A 361 -22.30 1.10 2.85
C GLU A 361 -22.49 0.11 4.01
N ALA A 362 -21.82 0.35 5.13
CA ALA A 362 -22.01 -0.45 6.33
C ALA A 362 -23.42 -0.28 6.90
N ALA A 363 -23.94 0.94 7.03
CA ALA A 363 -25.28 1.16 7.55
C ALA A 363 -26.35 0.43 6.73
N GLU A 364 -26.21 0.39 5.39
CA GLU A 364 -27.10 -0.39 4.53
C GLU A 364 -26.96 -1.90 4.76
N ALA A 365 -25.74 -2.42 4.89
CA ALA A 365 -25.51 -3.83 5.19
C ALA A 365 -26.09 -4.23 6.55
N PHE A 366 -25.86 -3.43 7.59
CA PHE A 366 -26.43 -3.64 8.91
C PHE A 366 -27.96 -3.59 8.89
N ALA A 367 -28.56 -2.60 8.23
CA ALA A 367 -30.00 -2.51 8.12
C ALA A 367 -30.61 -3.71 7.39
N ARG A 368 -29.99 -4.17 6.28
CA ARG A 368 -30.41 -5.40 5.58
C ARG A 368 -30.33 -6.63 6.49
N GLN A 369 -29.24 -6.77 7.25
CA GLN A 369 -29.07 -7.90 8.15
C GLN A 369 -30.10 -7.89 9.29
N VAL A 370 -30.41 -6.72 9.84
CA VAL A 370 -31.46 -6.56 10.86
C VAL A 370 -32.83 -6.97 10.30
N VAL A 371 -33.16 -6.54 9.08
CA VAL A 371 -34.42 -6.94 8.42
C VAL A 371 -34.45 -8.45 8.18
N CYS A 372 -33.36 -9.05 7.71
CA CYS A 372 -33.24 -10.50 7.51
C CYS A 372 -33.44 -11.27 8.81
N ALA A 373 -32.76 -10.85 9.88
CA ALA A 373 -32.89 -11.43 11.22
C ALA A 373 -34.34 -11.37 11.73
N LEU A 374 -35.09 -10.33 11.37
CA LEU A 374 -36.50 -10.20 11.72
C LEU A 374 -37.44 -10.96 10.77
N GLY A 375 -37.09 -11.14 9.49
CA GLY A 375 -37.88 -11.88 8.51
C GLY A 375 -37.91 -13.39 8.76
N GLN A 376 -36.92 -13.93 9.48
CA GLN A 376 -36.94 -15.30 10.01
C GLN A 376 -38.03 -15.53 11.10
N VAL A 377 -38.85 -14.53 11.41
CA VAL A 377 -40.03 -14.65 12.29
C VAL A 377 -41.26 -15.18 11.54
N ASP A 378 -41.36 -14.97 10.22
CA ASP A 378 -42.59 -15.24 9.45
C ASP A 378 -42.61 -16.62 8.75
N GLN A 379 -41.55 -17.41 8.86
CA GLN A 379 -41.61 -18.83 8.46
C GLN A 379 -42.02 -19.67 9.68
N PRO A 380 -43.17 -20.37 9.63
CA PRO A 380 -43.51 -21.32 10.69
C PRO A 380 -42.38 -22.35 10.76
N ARG A 381 -41.79 -22.49 11.94
CA ARG A 381 -40.96 -23.66 12.26
C ARG A 381 -41.84 -24.87 12.06
N ASN A 382 -41.69 -25.56 10.93
CA ASN A 382 -42.27 -26.88 10.75
C ASN A 382 -41.69 -27.76 11.85
N SER A 383 -42.55 -28.09 12.81
CA SER A 383 -42.33 -29.16 13.77
C SER A 383 -42.23 -30.47 13.00
N SER A 384 -41.07 -31.11 13.10
CA SER A 384 -40.89 -32.54 12.85
C SER A 384 -40.25 -33.15 14.08
#